data_AF-A0AAP4BEK6-F1
#
_entry.id   AF-A0AAP4BEK6-F1
#
_cell.length_a   1.000
_cell.length_b   1.000
_cell.length_c   1.000
_cell.angle_alpha   90.00
_cell.angle_beta   90.00
_cell.angle_gamma   90.00
#
_symmetry.space_group_name_H-M   'P 1'
#
loop_
_entity.id
_entity.type
_entity.pdbx_description
1 polymer ?
#
loop_
_entity_poly.entity_id
_entity_poly.type
_entity_poly.pdbx_seq_one_letter_code
_entity_poly.pdbx_strand_id
1 'polypeptide(L)'
;MESKKQVGAFELFQLKDTPENKDLHFESYDRLTKHGHSANQDNYDQVYTGALFAGETLDSIYERFNLHHPDDFRGHSLSVSDVIVIHKDNRDQAYYVDSFGFKQVPEFFADNPLKKVEEILEDDYGMIDGIINNGDRRKEDDEKKPSVRDKLQEKKKGAAEAENSMPKPTEAVKKQEAELE
;
A
#
# COMPACT_ATOMS: atom_id res chain seq x y z
N MET A 1 45.07 19.57 8.23
CA MET A 1 43.62 19.66 8.43
C MET A 1 43.04 18.36 7.91
N GLU A 2 42.62 17.45 8.78
CA GLU A 2 41.91 16.24 8.35
C GLU A 2 40.60 16.67 7.68
N SER A 3 40.50 16.43 6.38
CA SER A 3 39.26 16.62 5.65
C SER A 3 38.32 15.49 6.06
N LYS A 4 37.21 15.81 6.73
CA LYS A 4 36.21 14.80 7.08
C LYS A 4 35.72 14.14 5.78
N LYS A 5 35.77 12.80 5.71
CA LYS A 5 35.29 12.05 4.56
C LYS A 5 33.77 12.16 4.48
N GLN A 6 33.24 12.66 3.37
CA GLN A 6 31.80 12.61 3.11
C GLN A 6 31.37 11.15 2.92
N VAL A 7 30.33 10.74 3.63
CA VAL A 7 29.77 9.39 3.60
C VAL A 7 28.35 9.35 3.02
N GLY A 8 27.70 10.49 2.88
CA GLY A 8 26.34 10.58 2.36
C GLY A 8 25.82 12.01 2.28
N ALA A 9 24.50 12.14 2.36
CA ALA A 9 23.78 13.39 2.46
C ALA A 9 22.65 13.27 3.49
N PHE A 10 22.09 14.39 3.91
CA PHE A 10 20.88 14.44 4.70
C PHE A 10 19.97 15.56 4.23
N GLU A 11 18.68 15.40 4.49
CA GLU A 11 17.64 16.38 4.18
C GLU A 11 16.82 16.65 5.43
N LEU A 12 16.37 17.89 5.57
CA LEU A 12 15.50 18.31 6.66
C LEU A 12 14.13 18.66 6.11
N PHE A 13 13.12 18.10 6.76
CA PHE A 13 11.71 18.29 6.42
C PHE A 13 10.99 18.89 7.61
N GLN A 14 10.24 19.98 7.37
CA GLN A 14 9.44 20.65 8.39
C GLN A 14 7.97 20.64 7.98
N LEU A 15 7.07 20.50 8.96
CA LEU A 15 5.63 20.48 8.71
C LEU A 15 5.20 21.80 8.04
N LYS A 16 4.43 21.68 6.96
CA LYS A 16 3.81 22.83 6.29
C LYS A 16 2.90 23.56 7.28
N ASP A 17 2.94 24.90 7.25
CA ASP A 17 2.01 25.75 8.02
C ASP A 17 0.64 25.79 7.33
N THR A 18 -0.08 24.67 7.40
CA THR A 18 -1.43 24.51 6.88
C THR A 18 -2.41 24.28 8.02
N PRO A 19 -3.68 24.70 7.87
CA PRO A 19 -4.72 24.46 8.88
C PRO A 19 -4.86 22.98 9.25
N GLU A 20 -4.63 22.07 8.30
CA GLU A 20 -4.74 20.62 8.46
C GLU A 20 -3.60 20.05 9.31
N ASN A 21 -2.43 20.69 9.28
CA ASN A 21 -1.25 20.27 10.04
C ASN A 21 -1.14 20.93 11.42
N LYS A 22 -2.01 21.90 11.76
CA LYS A 22 -1.95 22.62 13.04
C LYS A 22 -1.91 21.72 14.26
N ASP A 23 -2.69 20.64 14.22
CA ASP A 23 -2.78 19.68 15.32
C ASP A 23 -1.58 18.70 15.35
N LEU A 24 -0.77 18.68 14.28
CA LEU A 24 0.43 17.84 14.17
C LEU A 24 1.68 18.57 14.66
N HIS A 25 1.65 19.91 14.74
CA HIS A 25 2.79 20.71 15.21
C HIS A 25 3.09 20.41 16.69
N PHE A 26 4.36 20.15 16.99
CA PHE A 26 4.86 19.79 18.32
C PHE A 26 4.26 18.51 18.91
N GLU A 27 3.71 17.63 18.06
CA GLU A 27 3.13 16.38 18.50
C GLU A 27 4.18 15.27 18.60
N SER A 28 4.13 14.49 19.68
CA SER A 28 4.96 13.28 19.76
C SER A 28 4.50 12.24 18.74
N TYR A 29 5.42 11.43 18.23
CA TYR A 29 5.06 10.40 17.25
C TYR A 29 4.04 9.39 17.80
N ASP A 30 4.11 9.06 19.10
CA ASP A 30 3.15 8.16 19.75
C ASP A 30 1.72 8.71 19.75
N ARG A 31 1.56 10.01 19.98
CA ARG A 31 0.24 10.64 19.98
C ARG A 31 -0.26 10.87 18.55
N LEU A 32 0.63 11.24 17.62
CA LEU A 32 0.35 11.31 16.18
C LEU A 32 -0.28 9.98 15.68
N THR A 33 0.37 8.86 15.98
CA THR A 33 -0.13 7.53 15.61
C THR A 33 -1.40 7.10 16.35
N LYS A 34 -1.57 7.47 17.63
CA LYS A 34 -2.82 7.21 18.38
C LYS A 34 -4.03 7.92 17.79
N HIS A 35 -3.85 9.09 17.20
CA HIS A 35 -4.90 9.82 16.51
C HIS A 35 -5.11 9.36 15.06
N GLY A 36 -4.40 8.32 14.61
CA GLY A 36 -4.52 7.77 13.27
C GLY A 36 -3.77 8.57 12.21
N HIS A 37 -2.88 9.48 12.61
CA HIS A 37 -2.01 10.23 11.72
C HIS A 37 -0.65 9.53 11.56
N SER A 38 0.04 9.80 10.46
CA SER A 38 1.39 9.32 10.17
C SER A 38 2.26 10.47 9.69
N ALA A 39 3.59 10.31 9.81
CA ALA A 39 4.54 11.23 9.23
C ALA A 39 4.56 11.04 7.72
N ASN A 40 3.61 11.66 7.02
CA ASN A 40 3.51 11.60 5.56
C ASN A 40 4.32 12.75 4.94
N GLN A 41 5.28 12.43 4.06
CA GLN A 41 6.12 13.41 3.38
C GLN A 41 5.35 14.52 2.64
N ASP A 42 4.13 14.25 2.14
CA ASP A 42 3.27 15.26 1.50
C ASP A 42 2.95 16.45 2.42
N ASN A 43 2.93 16.23 3.74
CA ASN A 43 2.61 17.26 4.73
C ASN A 43 3.82 18.14 5.08
N TYR A 44 4.99 17.86 4.52
CA TYR A 44 6.25 18.51 4.86
C TYR A 44 6.82 19.27 3.66
N ASP A 45 7.57 20.33 3.96
CA ASP A 45 8.45 20.99 3.02
C ASP A 45 9.90 20.57 3.29
N GLN A 46 10.63 20.25 2.23
CA GLN A 46 12.07 20.08 2.29
C GLN A 46 12.72 21.46 2.45
N VAL A 47 13.24 21.75 3.64
CA VAL A 47 13.79 23.07 3.98
C VAL A 47 15.30 23.17 3.84
N TYR A 48 16.00 22.03 3.79
CA TYR A 48 17.45 21.99 3.70
C TYR A 48 17.98 20.66 3.16
N THR A 49 19.12 20.72 2.46
CA THR A 49 19.91 19.57 2.05
C THR A 49 21.38 19.81 2.40
N GLY A 50 22.02 18.83 3.05
CA GLY A 50 23.40 18.91 3.50
C GLY A 50 24.21 17.67 3.20
N ALA A 51 25.54 17.82 3.18
CA ALA A 51 26.46 16.70 3.13
C ALA A 51 26.57 16.03 4.50
N LEU A 52 26.57 14.69 4.53
CA LEU A 52 26.80 13.89 5.73
C LEU A 52 28.25 13.40 5.75
N PHE A 53 28.98 13.75 6.79
CA PHE A 53 30.37 13.39 7.00
C PHE A 53 30.55 12.21 7.97
N ALA A 54 31.67 11.49 7.84
CA ALA A 54 32.01 10.41 8.74
C ALA A 54 32.06 10.88 10.20
N GLY A 55 31.34 10.18 11.07
CA GLY A 55 31.24 10.52 12.50
C GLY A 55 30.12 11.50 12.85
N GLU A 56 29.38 12.04 11.87
CA GLU A 56 28.16 12.78 12.15
C GLU A 56 27.01 11.83 12.50
N THR A 57 26.23 12.22 13.51
CA THR A 57 25.05 11.52 13.98
C THR A 57 23.83 12.43 13.88
N LEU A 58 22.63 11.87 14.07
CA LEU A 58 21.38 12.66 14.15
C LEU A 58 21.48 13.75 15.23
N ASP A 59 22.12 13.42 16.35
CA ASP A 59 22.34 14.34 17.46
C ASP A 59 23.23 15.53 17.05
N SER A 60 24.33 15.26 16.35
CA SER A 60 25.21 16.33 15.83
C SER A 60 24.53 17.20 14.77
N ILE A 61 23.62 16.64 13.97
CA ILE A 61 22.79 17.41 13.04
C ILE A 61 21.85 18.29 13.85
N TYR A 62 21.12 17.72 14.80
CA TYR A 62 20.19 18.45 15.67
C TYR A 62 20.86 19.62 16.40
N GLU A 63 22.02 19.40 17.03
CA GLU A 63 22.79 20.45 17.67
C GLU A 63 23.20 21.56 16.69
N ARG A 64 23.63 21.21 15.47
CA ARG A 64 24.02 22.19 14.45
C ARG A 64 22.87 23.12 14.09
N PHE A 65 21.70 22.57 13.77
CA PHE A 65 20.56 23.39 13.35
C PHE A 65 19.83 24.09 14.50
N ASN A 66 20.29 23.92 15.74
CA ASN A 66 19.77 24.62 16.92
C ASN A 66 20.76 25.62 17.54
N LEU A 67 22.07 25.38 17.43
CA LEU A 67 23.11 26.22 18.03
C LEU A 67 23.94 26.98 16.97
N HIS A 68 24.07 26.40 15.78
CA HIS A 68 24.97 26.87 14.72
C HIS A 68 24.27 26.84 13.36
N HIS A 69 23.19 27.61 13.25
CA HIS A 69 22.34 27.64 12.05
C HIS A 69 23.19 27.99 10.82
N PRO A 70 23.17 27.16 9.75
CA PRO A 70 23.82 27.50 8.50
C PRO A 70 23.21 28.77 7.89
N ASP A 71 24.03 29.60 7.24
CA ASP A 71 23.56 30.87 6.64
C ASP A 71 22.48 30.67 5.56
N ASP A 72 22.50 29.51 4.89
CA ASP A 72 21.54 29.16 3.84
C ASP A 72 20.29 28.45 4.37
N PHE A 73 20.22 28.19 5.68
CA PHE A 73 19.06 27.53 6.29
C PHE A 73 17.86 28.48 6.36
N ARG A 74 16.76 28.09 5.72
CA ARG A 74 15.52 28.88 5.62
C ARG A 74 14.38 28.40 6.52
N GLY A 75 14.56 27.25 7.18
CA GLY A 75 13.60 26.68 8.12
C GLY A 75 13.69 27.29 9.53
N HIS A 76 12.85 26.78 10.43
CA HIS A 76 12.97 27.06 11.87
C HIS A 76 13.96 26.10 12.54
N SER A 77 14.34 26.38 13.78
CA SER A 77 15.12 25.45 14.61
C SER A 77 14.49 24.06 14.65
N LEU A 78 15.31 23.00 14.62
CA LEU A 78 14.82 21.62 14.66
C LEU A 78 14.06 21.35 15.96
N SER A 79 12.84 20.84 15.83
CA SER A 79 11.90 20.64 16.92
C SER A 79 11.09 19.36 16.76
N VAL A 80 10.30 19.03 17.77
CA VAL A 80 9.38 17.88 17.72
C VAL A 80 8.47 18.03 16.51
N SER A 81 8.28 16.95 15.76
CA SER A 81 7.54 16.90 14.48
C SER A 81 8.32 17.24 13.23
N ASP A 82 9.60 17.57 13.33
CA ASP A 82 10.47 17.63 12.14
C ASP A 82 10.95 16.23 11.75
N VAL A 83 11.36 16.06 10.49
CA VAL A 83 11.90 14.80 9.97
C VAL A 83 13.28 15.03 9.36
N ILE A 84 14.23 14.17 9.73
CA ILE A 84 15.59 14.13 9.18
C ILE A 84 15.69 12.89 8.30
N VAL A 85 15.95 13.08 7.02
CA VAL A 85 16.21 11.98 6.09
C VAL A 85 17.72 11.85 5.91
N ILE A 86 18.24 10.64 6.08
CA ILE A 86 19.65 10.29 5.88
C ILE A 86 19.79 9.44 4.62
N HIS A 87 20.61 9.91 3.69
CA HIS A 87 21.00 9.20 2.47
C HIS A 87 22.41 8.65 2.63
N LYS A 88 22.56 7.34 2.87
CA LYS A 88 23.86 6.71 3.10
C LYS A 88 23.87 5.28 2.59
N ASP A 89 24.98 4.85 1.98
CA ASP A 89 25.18 3.46 1.52
C ASP A 89 24.05 2.96 0.59
N ASN A 90 23.53 3.85 -0.28
CA ASN A 90 22.35 3.63 -1.15
C ASN A 90 21.07 3.24 -0.38
N ARG A 91 20.91 3.73 0.85
CA ARG A 91 19.71 3.57 1.66
C ARG A 91 19.27 4.91 2.20
N ASP A 92 17.96 5.12 2.15
CA ASP A 92 17.30 6.29 2.71
C ASP A 92 16.62 5.89 4.01
N GLN A 93 16.84 6.67 5.06
CA GLN A 93 16.27 6.45 6.38
C GLN A 93 15.71 7.76 6.92
N ALA A 94 14.41 7.79 7.16
CA ALA A 94 13.74 8.93 7.76
C ALA A 94 13.65 8.77 9.28
N TYR A 95 13.92 9.86 10.00
CA TYR A 95 13.91 9.95 11.44
C TYR A 95 13.07 11.13 11.89
N TYR A 96 11.97 10.85 12.58
CA TYR A 96 11.13 11.83 13.24
C TYR A 96 11.81 12.33 14.50
N VAL A 97 11.85 13.65 14.68
CA VAL A 97 12.31 14.30 15.91
C VAL A 97 11.19 14.22 16.94
N ASP A 98 11.41 13.47 18.00
CA ASP A 98 10.45 13.28 19.09
C ASP A 98 10.94 14.00 20.36
N SER A 99 10.07 14.11 21.36
CA SER A 99 10.39 14.76 22.64
C SER A 99 11.60 14.11 23.34
N PHE A 100 11.82 12.82 23.11
CA PHE A 100 12.93 12.05 23.66
C PHE A 100 13.73 11.37 22.55
N GLY A 101 14.43 12.17 21.76
CA GLY A 101 15.37 11.69 20.73
C GLY A 101 14.73 11.55 19.36
N PHE A 102 15.09 10.49 18.63
CA PHE A 102 14.68 10.27 17.24
C PHE A 102 14.00 8.93 17.07
N LYS A 103 12.91 8.91 16.29
CA LYS A 103 12.19 7.69 15.94
C LYS A 103 12.29 7.43 14.44
N GLN A 104 12.71 6.23 14.06
CA GLN A 104 12.77 5.85 12.65
C GLN A 104 11.35 5.69 12.10
N VAL A 105 11.06 6.34 10.96
CA VAL A 105 9.73 6.40 10.33
C VAL A 105 9.83 5.98 8.86
N PRO A 106 10.01 4.68 8.55
CA PRO A 106 10.15 4.22 7.18
C PRO A 106 8.91 4.50 6.31
N GLU A 107 7.73 4.66 6.93
CA GLU A 107 6.49 5.04 6.26
C GLU A 107 6.53 6.46 5.67
N PHE A 108 7.52 7.29 6.04
CA PHE A 108 7.68 8.62 5.47
C PHE A 108 7.88 8.58 3.95
N PHE A 109 8.52 7.52 3.44
CA PHE A 109 8.70 7.30 2.00
C PHE A 109 7.54 6.55 1.34
N ALA A 110 6.59 6.04 2.13
CA ALA A 110 5.46 5.30 1.58
C ALA A 110 4.39 6.30 1.13
N ASP A 111 4.05 6.26 -0.16
CA ASP A 111 2.85 6.93 -0.67
C ASP A 111 1.64 6.52 0.18
N ASN A 112 0.88 7.52 0.63
CA ASN A 112 -0.18 7.39 1.61
C ASN A 112 -1.12 6.21 1.27
N PRO A 113 -1.17 5.13 2.07
CA PRO A 113 -2.02 3.97 1.76
C PRO A 113 -3.51 4.34 1.71
N LEU A 114 -3.92 5.42 2.39
CA LEU A 114 -5.28 5.95 2.33
C LEU A 114 -5.60 6.58 0.96
N LYS A 115 -4.67 7.34 0.35
CA LYS A 115 -4.83 7.79 -1.05
C LYS A 115 -4.95 6.59 -1.98
N LYS A 116 -4.16 5.55 -1.75
CA LYS A 116 -4.22 4.32 -2.56
C LYS A 116 -5.56 3.60 -2.42
N VAL A 117 -6.14 3.57 -1.21
CA VAL A 117 -7.49 3.00 -0.99
C VAL A 117 -8.58 3.85 -1.64
N GLU A 118 -8.48 5.18 -1.57
CA GLU A 118 -9.41 6.08 -2.27
C GLU A 118 -9.30 5.97 -3.81
N GLU A 119 -8.08 5.91 -4.36
CA GLU A 119 -7.83 5.73 -5.79
C GLU A 119 -8.33 4.36 -6.30
N ILE A 120 -8.14 3.29 -5.51
CA ILE A 120 -8.71 1.96 -5.82
C ILE A 120 -10.24 1.99 -5.83
N LEU A 121 -10.87 2.76 -4.92
CA LEU A 121 -12.33 2.90 -4.90
C LEU A 121 -12.85 3.70 -6.09
N GLU A 122 -12.14 4.74 -6.53
CA GLU A 122 -12.52 5.51 -7.74
C GLU A 122 -12.40 4.69 -9.04
N ASP A 123 -11.40 3.81 -9.14
CA ASP A 123 -11.25 2.87 -10.27
C ASP A 123 -12.44 1.89 -10.38
N ASP A 124 -13.03 1.48 -9.25
CA ASP A 124 -14.20 0.58 -9.23
C ASP A 124 -15.53 1.25 -9.61
N TYR A 125 -15.63 2.59 -9.53
CA TYR A 125 -16.83 3.33 -9.97
C TYR A 125 -16.94 3.48 -11.49
N GLY A 126 -15.85 3.23 -12.24
CA GLY A 126 -15.83 3.24 -13.72
C GLY A 126 -16.31 1.94 -14.38
N MET A 127 -16.58 0.87 -13.61
CA MET A 127 -16.92 -0.47 -14.13
C MET A 127 -18.41 -0.79 -14.17
N ILE A 128 -19.28 0.23 -14.25
CA ILE A 128 -20.72 0.04 -14.50
C ILE A 128 -21.08 0.61 -15.88
N ASP A 129 -20.59 -0.02 -16.94
CA ASP A 129 -21.38 -0.18 -18.16
C ASP A 129 -21.06 -1.51 -18.86
N GLY A 130 -21.73 -2.57 -18.42
CA GLY A 130 -22.40 -3.55 -19.29
C GLY A 130 -21.67 -4.29 -20.42
N ILE A 131 -20.36 -4.18 -20.63
CA ILE A 131 -19.66 -4.87 -21.73
C ILE A 131 -18.32 -5.44 -21.26
N ILE A 132 -18.29 -6.77 -21.11
CA ILE A 132 -17.09 -7.58 -20.82
C ILE A 132 -16.09 -7.38 -21.96
N ASN A 133 -15.04 -6.59 -21.75
CA ASN A 133 -13.97 -6.40 -22.72
C ASN A 133 -12.73 -7.20 -22.27
N ASN A 134 -12.77 -8.53 -22.40
CA ASN A 134 -11.57 -9.35 -22.24
C ASN A 134 -10.73 -9.26 -23.53
N GLY A 135 -10.05 -8.14 -23.70
CA GLY A 135 -9.06 -7.97 -24.76
C GLY A 135 -7.67 -8.21 -24.21
N ASP A 136 -7.19 -9.46 -24.22
CA ASP A 136 -5.75 -9.73 -24.21
C ASP A 136 -5.29 -10.34 -25.53
N ARG A 137 -4.25 -9.71 -26.10
CA ARG A 137 -3.58 -10.06 -27.34
C ARG A 137 -2.33 -10.89 -27.00
N ARG A 138 -2.45 -12.22 -27.18
CA ARG A 138 -1.57 -13.12 -27.99
C ARG A 138 -1.09 -14.40 -27.28
N LYS A 139 -1.36 -15.53 -27.97
CA LYS A 139 -0.58 -16.79 -28.13
C LYS A 139 -0.47 -17.66 -26.86
N GLU A 140 -0.70 -18.97 -26.81
CA GLU A 140 -0.79 -20.19 -27.65
C GLU A 140 -1.80 -21.11 -26.88
N ASP A 141 -2.67 -21.98 -27.40
CA ASP A 141 -2.50 -23.17 -28.25
C ASP A 141 -3.89 -23.63 -28.75
N ASP A 142 -3.90 -24.30 -29.91
CA ASP A 142 -5.05 -24.95 -30.55
C ASP A 142 -5.62 -26.10 -29.70
N GLU A 143 -6.68 -25.86 -28.92
CA GLU A 143 -7.63 -26.92 -28.53
C GLU A 143 -9.07 -26.39 -28.53
N LYS A 144 -9.77 -26.62 -29.64
CA LYS A 144 -11.22 -26.39 -29.77
C LYS A 144 -11.98 -27.26 -28.78
N LYS A 145 -12.27 -26.73 -27.58
CA LYS A 145 -13.25 -27.35 -26.68
C LYS A 145 -14.65 -27.18 -27.28
N PRO A 146 -15.41 -28.26 -27.50
CA PRO A 146 -16.73 -28.19 -28.15
C PRO A 146 -17.71 -27.37 -27.31
N SER A 147 -18.52 -26.57 -27.99
CA SER A 147 -19.50 -25.67 -27.38
C SER A 147 -20.56 -26.47 -26.62
N VAL A 148 -21.00 -25.94 -25.48
CA VAL A 148 -22.08 -26.52 -24.65
C VAL A 148 -23.38 -26.67 -25.45
N ARG A 149 -23.56 -25.87 -26.52
CA ARG A 149 -24.69 -25.99 -27.45
C ARG A 149 -24.73 -27.33 -28.19
N ASP A 150 -23.58 -27.85 -28.62
CA ASP A 150 -23.51 -29.14 -29.33
C ASP A 150 -23.87 -30.30 -28.39
N LYS A 151 -23.37 -30.29 -27.15
CA LYS A 151 -23.71 -31.29 -26.11
C LYS A 151 -25.20 -31.29 -25.74
N LEU A 152 -25.87 -30.15 -25.82
CA LEU A 152 -27.29 -30.04 -25.47
C LEU A 152 -28.22 -30.54 -26.61
N GLN A 153 -27.77 -30.46 -27.87
CA GLN A 153 -28.53 -30.95 -29.01
C GLN A 153 -28.45 -32.48 -29.17
N GLU A 154 -27.32 -33.11 -28.84
CA GLU A 154 -27.22 -34.58 -28.82
C GLU A 154 -28.12 -35.21 -27.75
N LYS A 155 -28.16 -34.63 -26.53
CA LYS A 155 -29.06 -35.11 -25.47
C LYS A 155 -30.54 -34.97 -25.80
N LYS A 156 -30.91 -33.98 -26.63
CA LYS A 156 -32.30 -33.82 -27.09
C LYS A 156 -32.67 -34.80 -28.21
N LYS A 157 -31.71 -35.24 -29.04
CA LYS A 157 -31.95 -36.30 -30.04
C LYS A 157 -32.02 -37.69 -29.41
N GLY A 158 -31.19 -38.00 -28.41
CA GLY A 158 -31.22 -39.29 -27.71
C GLY A 158 -32.47 -39.54 -26.86
N ALA A 159 -33.10 -38.47 -26.34
CA ALA A 159 -34.35 -38.59 -25.57
C ALA A 159 -35.59 -38.80 -26.45
N ALA A 160 -35.55 -38.41 -27.73
CA ALA A 160 -36.67 -38.55 -28.66
C ALA A 160 -36.73 -39.95 -29.33
N GLU A 161 -35.62 -40.69 -29.36
CA GLU A 161 -35.58 -42.06 -29.91
C GLU A 161 -35.88 -43.15 -28.87
N ALA A 162 -35.91 -42.81 -27.57
CA ALA A 162 -36.20 -43.74 -26.48
C ALA A 162 -37.71 -43.85 -26.11
N GLU A 163 -38.59 -43.04 -26.71
CA GLU A 163 -40.04 -43.10 -26.47
C GLU A 163 -40.81 -44.02 -27.44
N ASN A 164 -40.16 -44.66 -28.43
CA ASN A 164 -40.84 -45.55 -29.39
C ASN A 164 -40.61 -47.07 -29.18
N SER A 165 -40.13 -47.51 -28.01
CA SER A 165 -40.02 -48.94 -27.68
C SER A 165 -40.19 -49.23 -26.19
N MET A 166 -41.45 -49.33 -25.72
CA MET A 166 -41.81 -49.93 -24.43
C MET A 166 -41.63 -51.47 -24.46
N PRO A 167 -41.36 -52.12 -23.31
CA PRO A 167 -42.45 -52.82 -22.60
C PRO A 167 -42.44 -52.69 -21.05
N LYS A 168 -43.60 -52.99 -20.45
CA LYS A 168 -43.97 -52.84 -19.01
C LYS A 168 -43.62 -54.10 -18.13
N PRO A 169 -44.09 -54.25 -16.86
CA PRO A 169 -43.29 -54.20 -15.62
C PRO A 169 -43.31 -55.51 -14.79
N THR A 170 -42.50 -55.66 -13.72
CA THR A 170 -42.82 -56.60 -12.61
C THR A 170 -42.26 -56.16 -11.25
N GLU A 171 -43.10 -56.36 -10.23
CA GLU A 171 -42.96 -56.12 -8.79
C GLU A 171 -41.80 -56.85 -8.09
N ALA A 172 -41.27 -56.26 -7.01
CA ALA A 172 -41.22 -56.86 -5.66
C ALA A 172 -40.41 -55.97 -4.69
N VAL A 173 -41.09 -55.35 -3.71
CA VAL A 173 -40.46 -54.68 -2.55
C VAL A 173 -40.71 -55.54 -1.31
N LYS A 174 -39.61 -55.98 -0.67
CA LYS A 174 -39.48 -56.49 0.71
C LYS A 174 -38.13 -55.95 1.16
N LYS A 175 -37.88 -55.47 2.38
CA LYS A 175 -38.64 -55.30 3.62
C LYS A 175 -37.62 -54.63 4.59
N GLN A 176 -38.09 -54.20 5.75
CA GLN A 176 -37.33 -53.94 6.99
C GLN A 176 -36.63 -52.57 7.11
N GLU A 177 -36.55 -51.93 8.27
CA GLU A 177 -37.29 -51.87 9.55
C GLU A 177 -36.41 -50.98 10.46
N ALA A 178 -36.97 -50.63 11.62
CA ALA A 178 -36.36 -50.02 12.81
C ALA A 178 -36.31 -48.47 12.80
N GLU A 179 -37.22 -47.81 13.54
CA GLU A 179 -37.20 -47.53 15.00
C GLU A 179 -36.02 -46.62 15.39
N LEU A 180 -36.14 -45.65 16.29
CA LEU A 180 -36.99 -45.59 17.47
C LEU A 180 -37.14 -44.13 17.93
N GLU A 181 -38.22 -43.93 18.69
CA GLU A 181 -38.54 -42.83 19.61
C GLU A 181 -37.36 -42.09 20.26
#